data_AF-A0A969FMW5-F1
#
_entry.id   AF-A0A969FMW5-F1
#
_cell.length_a   1.000
_cell.length_b   1.000
_cell.length_c   1.000
_cell.angle_alpha   90.00
_cell.angle_beta   90.00
_cell.angle_gamma   90.00
#
_symmetry.space_group_name_H-M   'P 1'
#
loop_
_entity.id
_entity.type
_entity.pdbx_description
1 polymer ?
#
loop_
_entity_poly.entity_id
_entity_poly.type
_entity_poly.pdbx_seq_one_letter_code
_entity_poly.pdbx_strand_id
1 'polypeptide(L)'
;MDLKPSAPVARSRHLRASDLALLWLSLLLWTVTFLVGTLVDSAPYRDALQTLSGGWQTILGNLSVVFVAYTLSNVGILCVLAGTLGALGAKARLGADREPPEDRDTSAPRSSAVLRSFLVYLFLIAGLLILGDDPAAPTQKQYVRIAGFISLLGFSINYRPSLFGRFLSRFGAMLDDGKVVKS
;
A
#
# COMPACT_ATOMS: atom_id res chain seq x y z
N MET A 1 42.27 -1.75 -36.64
CA MET A 1 42.33 -2.69 -35.50
C MET A 1 41.26 -2.22 -34.53
N ASP A 2 40.01 -2.64 -34.77
CA ASP A 2 38.82 -2.13 -34.07
C ASP A 2 38.64 -2.83 -32.73
N LEU A 3 38.80 -2.09 -31.65
CA LEU A 3 38.48 -2.53 -30.29
C LEU A 3 36.97 -2.52 -30.10
N LYS A 4 36.35 -3.70 -30.22
CA LYS A 4 34.94 -3.92 -29.86
C LYS A 4 34.76 -3.60 -28.35
N PRO A 5 33.93 -2.64 -27.95
CA PRO A 5 33.73 -2.33 -26.55
C PRO A 5 33.11 -3.54 -25.85
N SER A 6 33.77 -4.03 -24.81
CA SER A 6 33.29 -5.13 -23.97
C SER A 6 31.94 -4.76 -23.37
N ALA A 7 30.90 -5.51 -23.73
CA ALA A 7 29.57 -5.34 -23.18
C ALA A 7 29.64 -5.48 -21.64
N PRO A 8 28.99 -4.58 -20.87
CA PRO A 8 28.97 -4.69 -19.42
C PRO A 8 28.28 -5.99 -19.01
N VAL A 9 29.01 -6.83 -18.27
CA VAL A 9 28.49 -8.08 -17.70
C VAL A 9 27.40 -7.71 -16.69
N ALA A 10 26.14 -7.87 -17.11
CA ALA A 10 24.99 -7.65 -16.23
C ALA A 10 25.03 -8.66 -15.08
N ARG A 11 25.38 -8.19 -13.88
CA ARG A 11 25.30 -9.00 -12.65
C ARG A 11 23.85 -9.39 -12.39
N SER A 12 23.55 -10.68 -12.45
CA SER A 12 22.30 -11.23 -11.93
C SER A 12 22.21 -10.95 -10.43
N ARG A 13 21.37 -9.99 -10.04
CA ARG A 13 21.03 -9.80 -8.62
C ARG A 13 19.96 -10.83 -8.25
N HIS A 14 20.41 -11.99 -7.78
CA HIS A 14 19.55 -12.97 -7.13
C HIS A 14 18.81 -12.33 -5.96
N LEU A 15 17.55 -12.75 -5.75
CA LEU A 15 16.79 -12.40 -4.55
C LEU A 15 17.60 -12.83 -3.33
N ARG A 16 17.90 -11.87 -2.44
CA ARG A 16 18.62 -12.18 -1.21
C ARG A 16 17.66 -12.89 -0.25
N ALA A 17 18.18 -13.70 0.66
CA ALA A 17 17.39 -14.32 1.73
C ALA A 17 16.56 -13.28 2.52
N SER A 18 17.09 -12.06 2.67
CA SER A 18 16.36 -10.94 3.29
C SER A 18 15.16 -10.46 2.48
N ASP A 19 15.22 -10.48 1.15
CA ASP A 19 14.05 -10.14 0.32
C ASP A 19 12.97 -11.22 0.41
N LEU A 20 13.37 -12.49 0.51
CA LEU A 20 12.46 -13.63 0.70
C LEU A 20 11.80 -13.59 2.09
N ALA A 21 12.59 -13.31 3.14
CA ALA A 21 12.07 -13.14 4.50
C ALA A 21 11.07 -11.98 4.58
N LEU A 22 11.37 -10.84 3.96
CA LEU A 22 10.46 -9.70 3.88
C LEU A 22 9.17 -10.04 3.11
N LEU A 23 9.25 -10.84 2.05
CA LEU A 23 8.09 -11.29 1.30
C LEU A 23 7.14 -12.11 2.18
N TRP A 24 7.67 -13.15 2.83
CA TRP A 24 6.87 -14.01 3.71
C TRP A 24 6.32 -13.26 4.92
N LEU A 25 7.13 -12.39 5.53
CA LEU A 25 6.69 -11.54 6.64
C LEU A 25 5.57 -10.59 6.21
N SER A 26 5.69 -9.95 5.03
CA SER A 26 4.67 -9.04 4.53
C SER A 26 3.37 -9.78 4.20
N LEU A 27 3.45 -10.99 3.66
CA LEU A 27 2.29 -11.83 3.37
C LEU A 27 1.57 -12.28 4.64
N LEU A 28 2.33 -12.70 5.65
CA LEU A 28 1.79 -13.09 6.96
C LEU A 28 1.12 -11.90 7.65
N LEU A 29 1.82 -10.76 7.73
CA LEU A 29 1.28 -9.54 8.33
C LEU A 29 0.02 -9.07 7.60
N TRP A 30 0.01 -9.12 6.26
CA TRP A 30 -1.16 -8.74 5.48
C TRP A 30 -2.37 -9.63 5.83
N THR A 31 -2.15 -10.94 5.93
CA THR A 31 -3.20 -11.92 6.27
C THR A 31 -3.75 -11.67 7.68
N VAL A 32 -2.86 -11.49 8.66
CA VAL A 32 -3.25 -11.22 10.05
C VAL A 32 -4.01 -9.90 10.16
N THR A 33 -3.51 -8.82 9.56
CA THR A 33 -4.18 -7.52 9.56
C THR A 33 -5.55 -7.62 8.90
N PHE A 34 -5.66 -8.33 7.75
CA PHE A 34 -6.92 -8.48 7.05
C PHE A 34 -7.97 -9.22 7.89
N LEU A 35 -7.57 -10.30 8.57
CA LEU A 35 -8.43 -11.06 9.47
C LEU A 35 -8.86 -10.23 10.67
N VAL A 36 -7.94 -9.50 11.31
CA VAL A 36 -8.26 -8.64 12.45
C VAL A 36 -9.28 -7.57 12.06
N GLY A 37 -9.09 -6.87 10.95
CA GLY A 37 -10.05 -5.86 10.48
C GLY A 37 -11.40 -6.46 10.02
N THR A 38 -11.45 -7.75 9.69
CA THR A 38 -12.70 -8.44 9.33
C THR A 38 -13.49 -8.92 10.55
N LEU A 39 -12.80 -9.35 11.60
CA LEU A 39 -13.39 -10.10 12.71
C LEU A 39 -13.51 -9.30 14.00
N VAL A 40 -12.63 -8.31 14.22
CA VAL A 40 -12.58 -7.53 15.46
C VAL A 40 -13.36 -6.24 15.27
N ASP A 41 -14.44 -6.08 16.03
CA ASP A 41 -15.11 -4.80 16.14
C ASP A 41 -14.27 -3.83 17.00
N SER A 42 -13.89 -2.71 16.40
CA SER A 42 -13.09 -1.68 17.07
C SER A 42 -13.94 -0.66 17.85
N ALA A 43 -15.28 -0.64 17.69
CA ALA A 43 -16.17 0.29 18.37
C ALA A 43 -15.97 0.37 19.90
N PRO A 44 -16.01 -0.74 20.67
CA PRO A 44 -15.90 -0.66 22.14
C PRO A 44 -14.55 -0.10 22.60
N TYR A 45 -13.48 -0.34 21.84
CA TYR A 45 -12.14 0.17 22.15
C TYR A 45 -12.02 1.67 21.88
N ARG A 46 -12.71 2.19 20.85
CA ARG A 46 -12.75 3.64 20.57
C ARG A 46 -13.50 4.39 21.67
N ASP A 47 -14.62 3.85 22.12
CA ASP A 47 -15.44 4.47 23.17
C ASP A 47 -14.70 4.49 24.52
N ALA A 48 -13.98 3.40 24.84
CA ALA A 48 -13.11 3.35 26.02
C ALA A 48 -11.95 4.36 25.97
N LEU A 49 -11.45 4.71 24.78
CA LEU A 49 -10.40 5.72 24.58
C LEU A 49 -10.94 7.15 24.69
N GLN A 50 -12.14 7.43 24.20
CA GLN A 50 -12.78 8.74 24.34
C GLN A 50 -13.01 9.13 25.80
N THR A 51 -13.33 8.12 26.62
CA THR A 51 -13.53 8.29 28.07
C THR A 51 -12.23 8.23 28.87
N LEU A 52 -11.08 7.96 28.22
CA LEU A 52 -9.77 7.71 28.84
C LEU A 52 -9.89 6.78 30.06
N SER A 53 -10.76 5.78 29.95
CA SER A 53 -11.12 4.91 31.07
C SER A 53 -10.04 3.84 31.30
N GLY A 54 -9.56 3.73 32.54
CA GLY A 54 -8.58 2.74 32.98
C GLY A 54 -7.14 3.25 33.11
N GLY A 55 -6.22 2.33 33.41
CA GLY A 55 -4.79 2.62 33.51
C GLY A 55 -4.12 2.77 32.13
N TRP A 56 -2.88 3.27 32.12
CA TRP A 56 -2.12 3.48 30.87
C TRP A 56 -1.93 2.20 30.05
N GLN A 57 -1.86 1.03 30.68
CA GLN A 57 -1.77 -0.26 29.99
C GLN A 57 -3.04 -0.55 29.18
N THR A 58 -4.22 -0.27 29.75
CA THR A 58 -5.51 -0.46 29.06
C THR A 58 -5.64 0.50 27.90
N ILE A 59 -5.23 1.76 28.08
CA ILE A 59 -5.23 2.77 27.01
C ILE A 59 -4.32 2.34 25.85
N LEU A 60 -3.10 1.89 26.13
CA LEU A 60 -2.19 1.39 25.09
C LEU A 60 -2.72 0.13 24.40
N GLY A 61 -3.33 -0.79 25.16
CA GLY A 61 -3.99 -1.97 24.61
C GLY A 61 -5.10 -1.58 23.64
N ASN A 62 -5.99 -0.68 24.06
CA ASN A 62 -7.10 -0.20 23.23
C ASN A 62 -6.59 0.55 21.99
N LEU A 63 -5.57 1.40 22.13
CA LEU A 63 -4.93 2.08 20.99
C LEU A 63 -4.35 1.08 19.99
N SER A 64 -3.71 0.01 20.45
CA SER A 64 -3.13 -1.00 19.58
C SER A 64 -4.21 -1.75 18.78
N VAL A 65 -5.32 -2.09 19.43
CA VAL A 65 -6.47 -2.74 18.77
C VAL A 65 -7.12 -1.80 17.77
N VAL A 66 -7.37 -0.54 18.15
CA VAL A 66 -7.93 0.45 17.22
C VAL A 66 -7.00 0.68 16.04
N PHE A 67 -5.69 0.81 16.26
CA PHE A 67 -4.73 1.01 15.17
C PHE A 67 -4.77 -0.14 14.14
N VAL A 68 -4.90 -1.39 14.61
CA VAL A 68 -4.90 -2.57 13.72
C VAL A 68 -6.29 -2.92 13.19
N ALA A 69 -7.38 -2.69 13.94
CA ALA A 69 -8.74 -3.15 13.58
C ALA A 69 -9.64 -2.04 13.03
N TYR A 70 -9.33 -0.77 13.26
CA TYR A 70 -10.12 0.33 12.71
C TYR A 70 -9.99 0.37 11.18
N THR A 71 -11.12 0.46 10.49
CA THR A 71 -11.20 0.27 9.03
C THR A 71 -10.21 1.15 8.28
N LEU A 72 -10.12 2.44 8.60
CA LEU A 72 -9.26 3.38 7.87
C LEU A 72 -7.77 3.02 8.04
N SER A 73 -7.32 2.81 9.27
CA SER A 73 -5.91 2.48 9.54
C SER A 73 -5.55 1.08 9.06
N ASN A 74 -6.43 0.10 9.26
CA ASN A 74 -6.27 -1.27 8.79
C ASN A 74 -6.05 -1.32 7.27
N VAL A 75 -6.95 -0.68 6.50
CA VAL A 75 -6.86 -0.63 5.04
C VAL A 75 -5.58 0.06 4.58
N GLY A 76 -5.13 1.11 5.29
CA GLY A 76 -3.85 1.75 5.04
C GLY A 76 -2.66 0.80 5.20
N ILE A 77 -2.63 0.01 6.29
CA ILE A 77 -1.60 -1.00 6.54
C ILE A 77 -1.61 -2.06 5.44
N LEU A 78 -2.78 -2.59 5.08
CA LEU A 78 -2.93 -3.56 4.00
C LEU A 78 -2.42 -3.03 2.66
N CYS A 79 -2.72 -1.77 2.33
CA CYS A 79 -2.24 -1.11 1.11
C CYS A 79 -0.71 -1.06 1.05
N VAL A 80 -0.07 -0.67 2.15
CA VAL A 80 1.40 -0.58 2.24
C VAL A 80 2.06 -1.96 2.15
N LEU A 81 1.51 -2.96 2.84
CA LEU A 81 2.00 -4.33 2.79
C LEU A 81 1.85 -4.94 1.39
N ALA A 82 0.70 -4.73 0.75
CA ALA A 82 0.45 -5.18 -0.62
C ALA A 82 1.38 -4.50 -1.64
N GLY A 83 1.63 -3.19 -1.48
CA GLY A 83 2.60 -2.47 -2.30
C GLY A 83 4.04 -2.94 -2.11
N THR A 84 4.42 -3.31 -0.88
CA THR A 84 5.72 -3.92 -0.59
C THR A 84 5.86 -5.27 -1.30
N LEU A 85 4.83 -6.11 -1.27
CA LEU A 85 4.77 -7.37 -2.03
C LEU A 85 4.90 -7.13 -3.54
N GLY A 86 4.23 -6.09 -4.07
CA GLY A 86 4.32 -5.70 -5.48
C GLY A 86 5.74 -5.30 -5.89
N ALA A 87 6.43 -4.50 -5.08
CA ALA A 87 7.80 -4.08 -5.34
C ALA A 87 8.79 -5.27 -5.30
N LEU A 88 8.61 -6.19 -4.35
CA LEU A 88 9.41 -7.42 -4.28
C LEU A 88 9.12 -8.35 -5.48
N GLY A 89 7.86 -8.46 -5.91
CA GLY A 89 7.47 -9.20 -7.10
C GLY A 89 8.07 -8.62 -8.39
N ALA A 90 8.07 -7.30 -8.55
CA ALA A 90 8.72 -6.62 -9.68
C ALA A 90 10.23 -6.89 -9.70
N LYS A 91 10.87 -6.90 -8.52
CA LYS A 91 12.29 -7.23 -8.37
C LYS A 91 12.58 -8.69 -8.70
N ALA A 92 11.70 -9.62 -8.33
CA ALA A 92 11.82 -11.04 -8.66
C ALA A 92 11.78 -11.27 -10.19
N ARG A 93 10.90 -10.54 -10.90
CA ARG A 93 10.77 -10.60 -12.35
C ARG A 93 12.03 -10.15 -13.11
N LEU A 94 12.77 -9.19 -12.57
CA LEU A 94 14.05 -8.77 -13.15
C LEU A 94 15.15 -9.82 -13.09
N GLY A 95 14.97 -10.85 -12.26
CA GLY A 95 15.84 -12.01 -12.30
C GLY A 95 15.57 -12.91 -13.50
N ALA A 96 14.36 -12.85 -14.09
CA ALA A 96 13.88 -13.79 -15.10
C ALA A 96 13.76 -13.19 -16.51
N ASP A 97 13.32 -11.93 -16.66
CA ASP A 97 13.08 -11.30 -17.97
C ASP A 97 13.96 -10.05 -18.18
N ARG A 98 14.80 -10.09 -19.23
CA ARG A 98 15.69 -9.00 -19.69
C ARG A 98 14.93 -7.91 -20.49
N GLU A 99 14.05 -7.16 -19.85
CA GLU A 99 13.60 -5.87 -20.40
C GLU A 99 14.36 -4.70 -19.74
N PRO A 100 14.88 -3.74 -20.53
CA PRO A 100 15.57 -2.57 -19.98
C PRO A 100 14.58 -1.74 -19.14
N PRO A 101 14.97 -1.29 -17.94
CA PRO A 101 14.07 -0.55 -17.06
C PRO A 101 13.93 0.89 -17.54
N GLU A 102 12.76 1.25 -18.05
CA GLU A 102 12.52 2.60 -18.59
C GLU A 102 12.35 3.66 -17.49
N ASP A 103 12.04 3.30 -16.25
CA ASP A 103 11.99 4.27 -15.13
C ASP A 103 12.01 3.53 -13.79
N ARG A 104 13.19 3.38 -13.18
CA ARG A 104 13.30 2.88 -11.80
C ARG A 104 13.97 3.90 -10.91
N ASP A 105 13.32 4.19 -9.78
CA ASP A 105 13.90 4.90 -8.63
C ASP A 105 15.30 4.35 -8.33
N THR A 106 16.32 5.19 -8.56
CA THR A 106 17.74 4.83 -8.44
C THR A 106 18.29 4.99 -7.01
N SER A 107 17.63 5.77 -6.15
CA SER A 107 18.15 6.16 -4.84
C SER A 107 17.68 5.27 -3.68
N ALA A 108 16.37 4.96 -3.57
CA ALA A 108 15.81 4.19 -2.44
C ALA A 108 14.55 3.37 -2.82
N PRO A 109 14.68 2.26 -3.58
CA PRO A 109 13.55 1.57 -4.20
C PRO A 109 12.50 1.00 -3.22
N ARG A 110 12.86 0.76 -1.95
CA ARG A 110 11.94 0.26 -0.92
C ARG A 110 11.12 1.40 -0.29
N SER A 111 11.77 2.48 0.11
CA SER A 111 11.11 3.66 0.69
C SER A 111 10.16 4.30 -0.31
N SER A 112 10.56 4.39 -1.59
CA SER A 112 9.69 4.89 -2.66
C SER A 112 8.46 4.01 -2.88
N ALA A 113 8.58 2.68 -2.72
CA ALA A 113 7.43 1.78 -2.86
C ALA A 113 6.40 1.96 -1.74
N VAL A 114 6.87 2.11 -0.50
CA VAL A 114 6.02 2.41 0.66
C VAL A 114 5.31 3.75 0.46
N LEU A 115 6.06 4.80 0.09
CA LEU A 115 5.51 6.14 -0.11
C LEU A 115 4.49 6.17 -1.26
N ARG A 116 4.77 5.50 -2.38
CA ARG A 116 3.82 5.36 -3.50
C ARG A 116 2.52 4.68 -3.05
N SER A 117 2.62 3.61 -2.29
CA SER A 117 1.45 2.89 -1.75
C SER A 117 0.66 3.74 -0.76
N PHE A 118 1.34 4.51 0.07
CA PHE A 118 0.71 5.43 1.01
C PHE A 118 -0.01 6.58 0.29
N LEU A 119 0.60 7.16 -0.75
CA LEU A 119 -0.07 8.17 -1.59
C LEU A 119 -1.34 7.62 -2.24
N VAL A 120 -1.28 6.41 -2.80
CA VAL A 120 -2.45 5.73 -3.38
C VAL A 120 -3.55 5.53 -2.33
N TYR A 121 -3.18 5.10 -1.12
CA TYR A 121 -4.11 5.02 0.00
C TYR A 121 -4.76 6.38 0.31
N LEU A 122 -3.98 7.47 0.40
CA LEU A 122 -4.52 8.81 0.66
C LEU A 122 -5.51 9.26 -0.41
N PHE A 123 -5.23 9.01 -1.69
CA PHE A 123 -6.16 9.35 -2.77
C PHE A 123 -7.47 8.56 -2.67
N LEU A 124 -7.37 7.25 -2.44
CA LEU A 124 -8.55 6.38 -2.38
C LEU A 124 -9.38 6.65 -1.13
N ILE A 125 -8.75 6.88 0.02
CA ILE A 125 -9.47 7.19 1.25
C ILE A 125 -10.08 8.59 1.21
N ALA A 126 -9.42 9.57 0.58
CA ALA A 126 -10.03 10.88 0.34
C ALA A 126 -11.30 10.76 -0.52
N GLY A 127 -11.25 9.95 -1.59
CA GLY A 127 -12.43 9.65 -2.39
C GLY A 127 -13.55 8.95 -1.60
N LEU A 128 -13.18 7.95 -0.79
CA LEU A 128 -14.14 7.22 0.05
C LEU A 128 -14.79 8.13 1.11
N LEU A 129 -14.03 9.03 1.73
CA LEU A 129 -14.52 9.99 2.72
C LEU A 129 -15.47 11.04 2.12
N ILE A 130 -15.30 11.36 0.84
CA ILE A 130 -16.19 12.31 0.13
C ILE A 130 -17.47 11.62 -0.35
N LEU A 131 -17.37 10.37 -0.81
CA LEU A 131 -18.47 9.66 -1.46
C LEU A 131 -19.28 8.75 -0.53
N GLY A 132 -18.74 8.38 0.63
CA GLY A 132 -19.35 7.42 1.55
C GLY A 132 -20.14 8.09 2.67
N ASP A 133 -21.33 7.57 2.95
CA ASP A 133 -22.19 8.05 4.06
C ASP A 133 -21.63 7.70 5.45
N ASP A 134 -21.04 6.51 5.60
CA ASP A 134 -20.29 6.09 6.81
C ASP A 134 -19.06 5.25 6.44
N PRO A 135 -17.96 5.90 6.04
CA PRO A 135 -16.72 5.23 5.63
C PRO A 135 -15.92 4.68 6.83
N ALA A 136 -16.29 5.05 8.06
CA ALA A 136 -15.57 4.67 9.28
C ALA A 136 -16.12 3.38 9.92
N ALA A 137 -17.38 3.03 9.65
CA ALA A 137 -18.01 1.78 10.11
C ALA A 137 -18.72 1.03 8.96
N PRO A 138 -17.99 0.62 7.90
CA PRO A 138 -18.59 -0.14 6.80
C PRO A 138 -19.04 -1.53 7.26
N THR A 139 -20.04 -2.09 6.58
CA THR A 139 -20.41 -3.50 6.75
C THR A 139 -19.23 -4.41 6.40
N GLN A 140 -19.18 -5.62 6.97
CA GLN A 140 -18.12 -6.60 6.69
C GLN A 140 -17.92 -6.85 5.18
N LYS A 141 -19.02 -6.92 4.41
CA LYS A 141 -18.97 -7.07 2.94
C LYS A 141 -18.34 -5.87 2.25
N GLN A 142 -18.65 -4.65 2.69
CA GLN A 142 -18.06 -3.42 2.16
C GLN A 142 -16.57 -3.34 2.51
N TYR A 143 -16.21 -3.64 3.76
CA TYR A 143 -14.82 -3.70 4.21
C TYR A 143 -13.98 -4.65 3.34
N VAL A 144 -14.42 -5.90 3.15
CA VAL A 144 -13.67 -6.89 2.35
C VAL A 144 -13.42 -6.39 0.92
N ARG A 145 -14.42 -5.75 0.31
CA ARG A 145 -14.31 -5.17 -1.04
C ARG A 145 -13.30 -4.03 -1.08
N ILE A 146 -13.39 -3.09 -0.14
CA ILE A 146 -12.51 -1.91 -0.06
C ILE A 146 -11.07 -2.34 0.23
N ALA A 147 -10.87 -3.18 1.25
CA ALA A 147 -9.56 -3.70 1.64
C ALA A 147 -8.89 -4.47 0.50
N GLY A 148 -9.64 -5.34 -0.18
CA GLY A 148 -9.14 -6.10 -1.33
C GLY A 148 -8.78 -5.21 -2.52
N PHE A 149 -9.66 -4.27 -2.87
CA PHE A 149 -9.45 -3.35 -4.00
C PHE A 149 -8.24 -2.44 -3.78
N ILE A 150 -8.15 -1.80 -2.61
CA ILE A 150 -7.04 -0.90 -2.27
C ILE A 150 -5.72 -1.67 -2.22
N SER A 151 -5.72 -2.88 -1.63
CA SER A 151 -4.54 -3.76 -1.64
C SER A 151 -4.08 -4.11 -3.05
N LEU A 152 -5.02 -4.46 -3.93
CA LEU A 152 -4.71 -4.80 -5.33
C LEU A 152 -4.12 -3.61 -6.09
N LEU A 153 -4.63 -2.40 -5.88
CA LEU A 153 -4.08 -1.19 -6.48
C LEU A 153 -2.67 -0.88 -5.96
N GLY A 154 -2.47 -0.94 -4.65
CA GLY A 154 -1.17 -0.77 -4.02
C GLY A 154 -0.14 -1.77 -4.57
N PHE A 155 -0.51 -3.04 -4.65
CA PHE A 155 0.32 -4.09 -5.27
C PHE A 155 0.64 -3.76 -6.74
N SER A 156 -0.37 -3.47 -7.55
CA SER A 156 -0.24 -3.30 -9.00
C SER A 156 0.68 -2.12 -9.36
N ILE A 157 0.53 -0.99 -8.67
CA ILE A 157 1.32 0.23 -8.87
C ILE A 157 2.81 -0.02 -8.58
N ASN A 158 3.11 -0.84 -7.57
CA ASN A 158 4.49 -1.16 -7.22
C ASN A 158 5.05 -2.33 -8.04
N TYR A 159 4.19 -3.21 -8.52
CA TYR A 159 4.55 -4.28 -9.45
C TYR A 159 4.93 -3.71 -10.83
N ARG A 160 4.25 -2.65 -11.29
CA ARG A 160 4.55 -1.93 -12.53
C ARG A 160 4.55 -0.41 -12.29
N PRO A 161 5.72 0.22 -12.12
CA PRO A 161 5.84 1.66 -11.85
C PRO A 161 5.17 2.58 -12.88
N SER A 162 5.10 2.16 -14.15
CA SER A 162 4.42 2.94 -15.22
C SER A 162 2.93 3.14 -14.96
N LEU A 163 2.28 2.29 -14.16
CA LEU A 163 0.91 2.48 -13.72
C LEU A 163 0.77 3.67 -12.76
N PHE A 164 1.81 3.99 -11.99
CA PHE A 164 1.80 5.14 -11.08
C PHE A 164 1.70 6.47 -11.85
N GLY A 165 2.51 6.64 -12.90
CA GLY A 165 2.47 7.85 -13.73
C GLY A 165 1.11 8.03 -14.43
N ARG A 166 0.53 6.93 -14.92
CA ARG A 166 -0.83 6.94 -15.50
C ARG A 166 -1.92 7.24 -14.46
N PHE A 167 -1.75 6.76 -13.23
CA PHE A 167 -2.64 7.08 -12.13
C PHE A 167 -2.57 8.57 -11.82
N LEU A 168 -1.39 9.12 -11.53
CA LEU A 168 -1.21 10.55 -11.20
C LEU A 168 -1.70 11.49 -12.30
N SER A 169 -1.43 11.19 -13.57
CA SER A 169 -1.89 12.01 -14.70
C SER A 169 -3.41 12.05 -14.81
N ARG A 170 -4.11 10.93 -14.59
CA ARG A 170 -5.58 10.90 -14.55
C ARG A 170 -6.16 11.72 -13.41
N PHE A 171 -5.54 11.66 -12.23
CA PHE A 171 -5.96 12.47 -11.09
C PHE A 171 -5.71 13.96 -11.32
N GLY A 172 -4.56 14.33 -11.89
CA GLY A 172 -4.27 15.71 -12.28
C GLY A 172 -5.33 16.26 -13.24
N ALA A 173 -5.68 15.49 -14.27
CA ALA A 173 -6.71 15.87 -15.24
C ALA A 173 -8.10 16.09 -14.60
N MET A 174 -8.53 15.24 -13.67
CA MET A 174 -9.80 15.44 -12.95
C MET A 174 -9.81 16.73 -12.11
N LEU A 175 -8.69 17.08 -11.47
CA LEU A 175 -8.58 18.31 -10.67
C LEU A 175 -8.63 19.56 -11.54
N ASP A 176 -8.07 19.51 -12.75
CA ASP A 176 -8.08 20.63 -13.67
C ASP A 176 -9.45 20.82 -14.35
N ASP A 177 -10.15 19.75 -14.71
CA ASP A 177 -11.53 19.82 -15.21
C ASP A 177 -12.49 20.44 -14.17
N GLY A 178 -12.30 20.12 -12.89
CA GLY A 178 -13.07 20.72 -11.79
C GLY A 178 -12.84 22.23 -11.60
N LYS A 179 -11.75 22.79 -12.13
CA LYS A 179 -11.47 24.24 -12.11
C LYS A 179 -12.11 24.97 -13.29
N VAL A 180 -12.25 24.33 -14.45
CA VAL A 180 -12.84 24.93 -15.66
C VAL A 180 -14.34 25.21 -15.49
N VAL A 181 -15.03 24.42 -14.67
CA VAL A 181 -16.49 24.59 -14.42
C VAL A 181 -16.80 25.77 -13.48
N LYS A 182 -15.80 26.39 -12.84
CA LYS A 182 -15.99 27.51 -11.90
C LYS A 182 -15.54 28.89 -12.43
N SER A 183 -15.24 29.03 -13.72
CA SER A 183 -14.92 30.33 -14.34
C SER A 183 -16.04 30.89 -15.18
#